data_AF-A0A2N0TZF6-F1
#
_entry.id   AF-A0A2N0TZF6-F1
#
_cell.length_a   1.000
_cell.length_b   1.000
_cell.length_c   1.000
_cell.angle_alpha   90.00
_cell.angle_beta   90.00
_cell.angle_gamma   90.00
#
_symmetry.space_group_name_H-M   'P 1'
#
loop_
_entity.id
_entity.type
_entity.pdbx_description
1 polymer ?
#
loop_
_entity_poly.entity_id
_entity_poly.type
_entity_poly.pdbx_seq_one_letter_code
_entity_poly.pdbx_strand_id
1 'polypeptide(L)'
;MQGQENIDQDLVKQLYEVLQNKNATSNEIKAITNSIDWDEIESVKKTNYNITLGGIIKNEWQSILFKNLNFEFSDKNKVLVTGIVKGRKASECEYIYTSFKHSWSLKHGKIIGFLE
;
A
#
# COMPACT_ATOMS: atom_id res chain seq x y z
N MET A 1 17.10 -19.91 6.93
CA MET A 1 15.94 -19.42 6.15
C MET A 1 15.12 -18.33 6.89
N GLN A 2 15.33 -18.09 8.20
CA GLN A 2 14.65 -17.01 8.95
C GLN A 2 15.02 -15.58 8.50
N GLY A 3 16.16 -15.37 7.85
CA GLY A 3 16.57 -14.04 7.39
C GLY A 3 15.72 -13.46 6.26
N GLN A 4 15.18 -14.31 5.37
CA GLN A 4 14.41 -13.84 4.21
C GLN A 4 12.98 -13.42 4.58
N GLU A 5 12.33 -14.18 5.45
CA GLU A 5 11.00 -13.83 5.96
C GLU A 5 11.05 -12.45 6.64
N ASN A 6 12.06 -12.18 7.48
CA ASN A 6 12.22 -10.87 8.13
C ASN A 6 12.38 -9.70 7.13
N ILE A 7 13.08 -9.90 6.01
CA ILE A 7 13.28 -8.87 4.97
C ILE A 7 11.95 -8.54 4.28
N ASP A 8 11.16 -9.56 3.96
CA ASP A 8 9.88 -9.41 3.27
C ASP A 8 8.85 -8.69 4.17
N GLN A 9 8.88 -8.94 5.49
CA GLN A 9 8.03 -8.23 6.46
C GLN A 9 8.39 -6.75 6.61
N ASP A 10 9.69 -6.44 6.63
CA ASP A 10 10.21 -5.09 6.82
C ASP A 10 9.87 -4.21 5.62
N LEU A 11 9.94 -4.75 4.40
CA LEU A 11 9.61 -4.04 3.17
C LEU A 11 8.15 -3.54 3.14
N VAL A 12 7.18 -4.41 3.46
CA VAL A 12 5.75 -4.01 3.44
C VAL A 12 5.47 -3.00 4.53
N LYS A 13 6.05 -3.12 5.73
CA LYS A 13 5.89 -2.12 6.79
C LYS A 13 6.46 -0.75 6.38
N GLN A 14 7.69 -0.73 5.86
CA GLN A 14 8.33 0.49 5.35
C GLN A 14 7.48 1.17 4.27
N LEU A 15 6.85 0.39 3.38
CA LEU A 15 5.94 0.95 2.37
C LEU A 15 4.79 1.75 3.02
N TYR A 16 4.11 1.19 4.03
CA TYR A 16 3.03 1.91 4.72
C TYR A 16 3.53 3.11 5.52
N GLU A 17 4.75 3.08 6.04
CA GLU A 17 5.36 4.25 6.70
C GLU A 17 5.62 5.37 5.70
N VAL A 18 6.16 5.05 4.52
CA VAL A 18 6.40 6.03 3.45
C VAL A 18 5.08 6.60 2.90
N LEU A 19 4.06 5.77 2.69
CA LEU A 19 2.75 6.24 2.22
C LEU A 19 2.05 7.20 3.20
N GLN A 20 2.40 7.14 4.49
CA GLN A 20 1.90 8.06 5.52
C GLN A 20 2.74 9.33 5.64
N ASN A 21 3.98 9.30 5.16
CA ASN A 21 4.86 10.45 5.22
C ASN A 21 4.42 11.49 4.19
N LYS A 22 3.86 12.61 4.67
CA LYS A 22 3.39 13.72 3.84
C LYS A 22 4.48 14.39 3.01
N ASN A 23 5.75 14.14 3.33
CA ASN A 23 6.90 14.65 2.61
C ASN A 23 7.53 13.62 1.66
N ALA A 24 7.03 12.38 1.64
CA ALA A 24 7.50 11.38 0.69
C ALA A 24 7.18 11.86 -0.72
N THR A 25 8.24 12.13 -1.47
CA THR A 25 8.16 12.51 -2.88
C THR A 25 7.67 11.33 -3.70
N SER A 26 7.03 11.60 -4.84
CA SER A 26 6.66 10.57 -5.81
C SER A 26 7.87 9.68 -6.18
N ASN A 27 9.09 10.22 -6.11
CA ASN A 27 10.33 9.48 -6.35
C ASN A 27 10.69 8.50 -5.24
N GLU A 28 10.43 8.81 -3.97
CA GLU A 28 10.66 7.90 -2.83
C GLU A 28 9.63 6.76 -2.81
N ILE A 29 8.36 7.08 -3.10
CA ILE A 29 7.31 6.07 -3.27
C ILE A 29 7.65 5.18 -4.46
N LYS A 30 8.07 5.75 -5.60
CA LYS A 30 8.56 4.98 -6.74
C LYS A 30 9.77 4.14 -6.36
N ALA A 31 10.78 4.65 -5.66
CA ALA A 31 11.97 3.87 -5.30
C ALA A 31 11.64 2.55 -4.56
N ILE A 32 10.67 2.58 -3.65
CA ILE A 32 10.20 1.40 -2.89
C ILE A 32 9.27 0.52 -3.73
N THR A 33 8.49 1.15 -4.61
CA THR A 33 7.49 0.48 -5.45
C THR A 33 7.98 0.17 -6.87
N ASN A 34 9.24 0.45 -7.21
CA ASN A 34 9.83 0.26 -8.55
C ASN A 34 9.94 -1.22 -8.92
N SER A 35 9.87 -2.12 -7.93
CA SER A 35 9.75 -3.56 -8.18
C SER A 35 8.32 -4.00 -8.49
N ILE A 36 7.34 -3.12 -8.31
CA ILE A 36 5.92 -3.39 -8.47
C ILE A 36 5.53 -2.93 -9.87
N ASP A 37 5.10 -3.86 -10.70
CA ASP A 37 4.44 -3.54 -11.96
C ASP A 37 3.00 -3.10 -11.68
N TRP A 38 2.84 -1.79 -11.50
CA TRP A 38 1.52 -1.19 -11.23
C TRP A 38 0.57 -1.31 -12.42
N ASP A 39 1.08 -1.42 -13.65
CA ASP A 39 0.25 -1.57 -14.85
C ASP A 39 -0.38 -2.97 -14.90
N GLU A 40 0.32 -4.00 -14.40
CA GLU A 40 -0.23 -5.35 -14.24
C GLU A 40 -1.33 -5.40 -13.15
N ILE A 41 -1.14 -4.64 -12.07
CA ILE A 41 -2.06 -4.56 -10.91
C ILE A 41 -3.34 -3.77 -11.22
N GLU A 42 -3.25 -2.66 -11.96
CA GLU A 42 -4.39 -1.80 -12.29
C GLU A 42 -5.49 -2.49 -13.13
N SER A 43 -5.18 -3.64 -13.72
CA SER A 43 -6.15 -4.46 -14.48
C SER A 43 -7.25 -5.07 -13.60
N VAL A 44 -7.05 -5.13 -12.27
CA VAL A 44 -7.96 -5.78 -11.32
C VAL A 44 -8.81 -4.74 -10.57
N LYS A 45 -9.89 -4.29 -11.22
CA LYS A 45 -11.07 -3.58 -10.67
C LYS A 45 -10.85 -2.20 -10.02
N LYS A 46 -11.17 -1.16 -10.80
CA LYS A 46 -11.50 0.18 -10.29
C LYS A 46 -12.87 0.19 -9.63
N THR A 47 -12.94 0.50 -8.34
CA THR A 47 -14.17 1.03 -7.72
C THR A 47 -13.92 2.50 -7.37
N ASN A 48 -14.69 3.41 -7.98
CA ASN A 48 -14.41 4.86 -7.99
C ASN A 48 -14.67 5.60 -6.66
N TYR A 49 -15.10 4.90 -5.60
CA TYR A 49 -15.59 5.52 -4.37
C TYR A 49 -14.73 5.23 -3.12
N ASN A 50 -13.69 4.41 -3.23
CA ASN A 50 -12.82 4.07 -2.11
C ASN A 50 -11.43 4.71 -2.27
N ILE A 51 -10.74 4.92 -1.14
CA ILE A 51 -9.33 5.32 -1.14
C ILE A 51 -8.51 4.11 -1.54
N THR A 52 -8.15 4.03 -2.83
CA THR A 52 -7.34 2.94 -3.35
C THR A 52 -5.85 3.25 -3.23
N LEU A 53 -5.04 2.19 -3.16
CA LEU A 53 -3.59 2.37 -3.09
C LEU A 53 -3.03 3.05 -4.36
N GLY A 54 -3.54 2.68 -5.54
CA GLY A 54 -3.17 3.32 -6.80
C GLY A 54 -3.48 4.82 -6.81
N GLY A 55 -4.63 5.22 -6.26
CA GLY A 55 -4.99 6.64 -6.11
C GLY A 55 -4.04 7.39 -5.16
N ILE A 56 -3.60 6.75 -4.07
CA ILE A 56 -2.61 7.35 -3.16
C ILE A 56 -1.29 7.60 -3.89
N ILE A 57 -0.79 6.61 -4.64
CA ILE A 57 0.48 6.69 -5.37
C ILE A 57 0.43 7.75 -6.48
N LYS A 58 -0.73 7.91 -7.12
CA LYS A 58 -0.98 8.95 -8.13
C LYS A 58 -1.25 10.34 -7.53
N ASN A 59 -1.17 10.49 -6.21
CA ASN A 59 -1.48 11.73 -5.47
C ASN A 59 -2.91 12.24 -5.70
N GLU A 60 -3.87 11.35 -5.97
CA GLU A 60 -5.29 11.71 -6.06
C GLU A 60 -5.87 12.03 -4.68
N TRP A 61 -5.23 11.52 -3.63
CA TRP A 61 -5.60 11.72 -2.24
C TRP A 61 -4.52 12.48 -1.47
N GLN A 62 -4.97 13.34 -0.57
CA GLN A 62 -4.12 14.11 0.33
C GLN A 62 -4.32 13.70 1.79
N SER A 63 -3.34 14.04 2.63
CA SER A 63 -3.40 13.82 4.08
C SER A 63 -3.70 12.36 4.45
N ILE A 64 -3.07 11.43 3.73
CA ILE A 64 -3.22 9.99 3.95
C ILE A 64 -2.74 9.62 5.35
N LEU A 65 -3.56 8.83 6.03
CA LEU A 65 -3.24 8.26 7.33
C LEU A 65 -3.82 6.85 7.42
N PHE A 66 -2.97 5.88 7.69
CA PHE A 66 -3.39 4.52 7.99
C PHE A 66 -3.49 4.35 9.50
N LYS A 67 -4.58 3.75 9.97
CA LYS A 67 -4.83 3.48 11.38
C LYS A 67 -5.16 2.02 11.61
N ASN A 68 -4.85 1.54 12.80
CA ASN A 68 -5.13 0.17 13.24
C ASN A 68 -4.59 -0.86 12.24
N LEU A 69 -3.35 -0.62 11.75
CA LEU A 69 -2.69 -1.51 10.83
C LEU A 69 -2.46 -2.87 11.49
N ASN A 70 -2.97 -3.91 10.87
CA ASN A 70 -2.69 -5.29 11.22
C ASN A 70 -1.98 -5.98 10.05
N PHE A 71 -0.89 -6.67 10.34
CA PHE A 71 -0.08 -7.38 9.35
C PHE A 71 -0.15 -8.86 9.65
N GLU A 72 -0.91 -9.58 8.83
CA GLU A 72 -1.06 -11.04 8.90
C GLU A 72 -0.15 -11.68 7.84
N PHE A 73 0.83 -12.43 8.31
CA PHE A 73 1.74 -13.17 7.45
C PHE A 73 1.11 -14.56 7.21
N SER A 74 0.68 -14.81 5.97
CA SER A 74 0.26 -16.16 5.56
C SER A 74 1.46 -16.91 4.99
N ASP A 75 1.27 -18.06 4.32
CA ASP A 75 2.33 -18.85 3.67
C ASP A 75 3.51 -17.99 3.18
N LYS A 76 4.75 -18.48 3.35
CA LYS A 76 6.11 -17.86 3.23
C LYS A 76 6.34 -16.58 2.40
N ASN A 77 5.44 -16.21 1.51
CA ASN A 77 5.55 -15.20 0.48
C ASN A 77 4.31 -14.26 0.42
N LYS A 78 3.43 -14.23 1.43
CA LYS A 78 2.22 -13.41 1.40
C LYS A 78 1.99 -12.62 2.68
N VAL A 79 1.71 -11.34 2.53
CA VAL A 79 1.36 -10.44 3.63
C VAL A 79 -0.03 -9.88 3.39
N LEU A 80 -0.92 -10.09 4.33
CA LEU A 80 -2.21 -9.44 4.37
C LEU A 80 -2.13 -8.24 5.31
N VAL A 81 -2.45 -7.05 4.80
CA VAL A 81 -2.50 -5.83 5.59
C VAL A 81 -3.93 -5.34 5.64
N THR A 82 -4.46 -5.16 6.84
CA THR A 82 -5.79 -4.60 7.08
C THR A 82 -5.70 -3.38 7.97
N GLY A 83 -6.73 -2.54 7.91
CA GLY A 83 -6.81 -1.37 8.78
C GLY A 83 -7.84 -0.38 8.27
N ILE A 84 -7.72 0.87 8.71
CA ILE A 84 -8.52 1.99 8.26
C ILE A 84 -7.60 2.96 7.53
N VAL A 85 -7.99 3.38 6.33
CA VAL A 85 -7.33 4.47 5.60
C VAL A 85 -8.22 5.71 5.67
N LYS A 86 -7.59 6.83 6.00
CA LYS A 86 -8.18 8.17 5.97
C LYS A 86 -7.49 8.98 4.89
N GLY A 87 -8.27 9.74 4.12
CA GLY A 87 -7.76 10.65 3.10
C GLY A 87 -8.80 11.67 2.71
N ARG A 88 -8.42 12.61 1.85
CA ARG A 88 -9.37 13.53 1.20
C ARG A 88 -8.94 13.77 -0.24
N LYS A 89 -9.90 13.95 -1.15
CA LYS A 89 -9.61 14.48 -2.48
C LYS A 89 -9.32 15.97 -2.39
N ALA A 90 -8.50 16.51 -3.29
CA ALA A 90 -8.23 17.95 -3.34
C ALA A 90 -9.50 18.78 -3.59
N SER A 91 -10.48 18.21 -4.30
CA SER A 91 -11.77 18.82 -4.62
C SER A 91 -12.81 18.73 -3.50
N GLU A 92 -12.54 18.00 -2.42
CA GLU A 92 -13.51 17.73 -1.35
C GLU A 92 -13.02 18.31 -0.02
N CYS A 93 -13.95 18.93 0.73
CA CYS A 93 -13.64 19.51 2.04
C CYS A 93 -13.56 18.46 3.15
N GLU A 94 -14.29 17.35 2.99
CA GLU A 94 -14.41 16.32 4.02
C GLU A 94 -13.36 15.21 3.87
N TYR A 95 -13.05 14.59 5.01
CA TYR A 95 -12.22 13.40 5.02
C TYR A 95 -13.07 12.16 4.85
N ILE A 96 -12.63 11.26 4.00
CA ILE A 96 -13.20 9.92 3.85
C ILE A 96 -12.40 8.95 4.70
N TYR A 97 -13.11 8.00 5.29
CA TYR A 97 -12.56 6.91 6.09
C TYR A 97 -13.12 5.60 5.56
N THR A 98 -12.26 4.67 5.20
CA THR A 98 -12.69 3.34 4.77
C THR A 98 -11.78 2.27 5.36
N SER A 99 -12.36 1.12 5.70
CA SER A 99 -11.59 -0.08 6.00
C SER A 99 -10.99 -0.61 4.71
N PHE A 100 -9.73 -1.04 4.74
CA PHE A 100 -9.07 -1.63 3.58
C PHE A 100 -8.52 -3.02 3.90
N LYS A 101 -8.27 -3.78 2.84
CA LYS A 101 -7.63 -5.10 2.88
C LYS A 101 -6.69 -5.22 1.70
N HIS A 102 -5.38 -5.19 1.94
CA HIS A 102 -4.37 -5.32 0.91
C HIS A 102 -3.63 -6.64 1.04
N SER A 103 -3.65 -7.47 0.01
CA SER A 103 -2.86 -8.70 -0.05
C SER A 103 -1.64 -8.49 -0.94
N TRP A 104 -0.46 -8.64 -0.34
CA TRP A 104 0.84 -8.52 -0.97
C TRP A 104 1.44 -9.89 -1.19
N SER A 105 1.95 -10.13 -2.40
CA SER A 105 2.75 -11.31 -2.72
C SER A 105 4.21 -10.91 -2.89
N LEU A 106 5.12 -11.61 -2.22
CA LEU A 106 6.55 -11.34 -2.22
C LEU A 106 7.34 -12.54 -2.71
N LYS A 107 8.50 -12.29 -3.32
CA LYS A 107 9.43 -13.33 -3.73
C LYS A 107 10.85 -12.77 -3.71
N HIS A 108 11.70 -13.35 -2.87
CA HIS A 108 13.11 -12.95 -2.72
C HIS A 108 13.30 -11.44 -2.41
N GLY A 109 12.57 -10.90 -1.42
CA GLY A 109 12.74 -9.49 -1.02
C GLY A 109 12.13 -8.49 -1.99
N LYS A 110 11.27 -8.95 -2.90
CA LYS A 110 10.59 -8.11 -3.89
C LYS A 110 9.09 -8.35 -3.83
N ILE A 111 8.32 -7.28 -3.92
CA ILE A 111 6.88 -7.37 -4.12
C ILE A 111 6.65 -7.77 -5.59
N ILE A 112 5.92 -8.87 -5.81
CA ILE A 112 5.59 -9.43 -7.13
C ILE A 112 4.09 -9.42 -7.43
N GLY A 113 3.27 -8.96 -6.48
CA GLY A 113 1.83 -8.89 -6.68
C GLY A 113 1.11 -8.15 -5.56
N PHE A 114 -0.04 -7.59 -5.90
CA PHE A 114 -0.91 -6.84 -5.01
C PHE A 114 -2.37 -7.09 -5.37
N LEU A 115 -3.24 -7.20 -4.35
CA LEU A 115 -4.69 -7.27 -4.47
C LEU A 115 -5.33 -6.39 -3.40
N GLU A 116 -6.38 -5.66 -3.77
CA GLU A 116 -7.23 -4.82 -2.91
C GLU A 116 -8.67 -5.31 -2.89
#